data_AF-A0A7C5GRS0-F1
#
_entry.id   AF-A0A7C5GRS0-F1
#
_cell.length_a   1.000
_cell.length_b   1.000
_cell.length_c   1.000
_cell.angle_alpha   90.00
_cell.angle_beta   90.00
_cell.angle_gamma   90.00
#
_symmetry.space_group_name_H-M   'P 1'
#
loop_
_entity.id
_entity.type
_entity.pdbx_description
1 polymer ?
#
loop_
_entity_poly.entity_id
_entity_poly.type
_entity_poly.pdbx_seq_one_letter_code
_entity_poly.pdbx_strand_id
1 'polypeptide(L)'
;MEILSYNFPSKEEEAFVRKLLSLFRIIDITKTIAKEVIELKKKRKIKLPDAIIVATAIVENAVLYTNDKQLHSIENLNIRYFEC
;
A
#
# COMPACT_ATOMS: atom_id res chain seq x y z
N MET A 1 4.77 5.16 5.76
CA MET A 1 5.01 6.62 5.62
C MET A 1 3.80 7.45 6.03
N GLU A 2 2.56 7.04 5.75
CA GLU A 2 1.38 7.86 6.08
C GLU A 2 0.93 7.72 7.55
N ILE A 3 0.65 6.50 8.01
CA ILE A 3 0.08 6.22 9.35
C ILE A 3 0.92 6.83 10.48
N LEU A 4 2.22 6.52 10.54
CA LEU A 4 3.10 6.98 11.62
C LEU A 4 3.54 8.45 11.49
N SER A 5 3.18 9.14 10.40
CA SER A 5 3.39 10.60 10.27
C SER A 5 2.21 11.39 10.84
N TYR A 6 1.12 10.72 11.25
CA TYR A 6 0.02 11.36 11.94
C TYR A 6 0.50 11.90 13.29
N ASN A 7 0.06 13.13 13.62
CA ASN A 7 0.36 13.73 14.91
C ASN A 7 -0.61 13.18 15.95
N PHE A 8 -0.25 12.06 16.57
CA PHE A 8 -1.08 11.40 17.57
C PHE A 8 -1.38 12.33 18.76
N PRO A 9 -2.63 12.37 19.25
CA PRO A 9 -3.00 13.22 20.38
C PRO A 9 -2.43 12.69 21.72
N SER A 10 -2.03 11.41 21.78
CA SER A 10 -1.42 10.81 22.96
C SER A 10 -0.38 9.74 22.60
N LYS A 11 0.53 9.46 23.54
CA LYS A 11 1.53 8.39 23.37
C LYS A 11 0.89 7.00 23.39
N GLU A 12 -0.21 6.85 24.14
CA GLU A 12 -0.96 5.62 24.25
C GLU A 12 -1.59 5.24 22.91
N GLU A 13 -2.12 6.21 22.17
CA GLU A 13 -2.68 5.98 20.83
C GLU A 13 -1.59 5.59 19.82
N GLU A 14 -0.46 6.29 19.81
CA GLU A 14 0.69 5.92 18.96
C GLU A 14 1.19 4.50 19.27
N ALA A 15 1.31 4.15 20.55
CA ALA A 15 1.74 2.83 20.99
C ALA A 15 0.76 1.74 20.56
N PHE A 16 -0.55 1.99 20.64
CA PHE A 16 -1.58 1.08 20.15
C PHE A 16 -1.44 0.83 18.64
N VAL A 17 -1.27 1.89 17.84
CA VAL A 17 -1.08 1.77 16.39
C VAL A 17 0.20 1.01 16.05
N ARG A 18 1.31 1.27 16.75
CA ARG A 18 2.56 0.52 16.55
C ARG A 18 2.41 -0.97 16.88
N LYS A 19 1.67 -1.31 17.93
CA LYS A 19 1.35 -2.69 18.29
C LYS A 19 0.46 -3.37 17.25
N LEU A 20 -0.48 -2.65 16.65
CA LEU A 20 -1.29 -3.18 15.55
C LEU A 20 -0.40 -3.47 14.33
N LEU A 21 0.46 -2.53 13.95
CA LEU A 21 1.37 -2.71 12.81
C LEU A 21 2.36 -3.86 13.01
N SER A 22 2.75 -4.18 14.25
CA SER A 22 3.66 -5.30 14.53
C SER A 22 3.05 -6.68 14.26
N LEU A 23 1.74 -6.77 14.04
CA LEU A 23 1.07 -8.02 13.65
C LEU A 23 1.26 -8.34 12.15
N PHE A 24 1.79 -7.40 11.37
CA PHE A 24 1.95 -7.53 9.93
C PHE A 24 3.42 -7.62 9.53
N ARG A 25 3.68 -8.27 8.38
CA ARG A 25 4.99 -8.22 7.73
C ARG A 25 5.14 -6.86 7.03
N ILE A 26 6.14 -6.07 7.45
CA ILE A 26 6.48 -4.81 6.79
C ILE A 26 7.34 -5.10 5.56
N ILE A 27 6.95 -4.55 4.41
CA ILE A 27 7.71 -4.63 3.15
C ILE A 27 8.32 -3.27 2.87
N ASP A 28 9.66 -3.23 2.81
CA ASP A 28 10.39 -2.02 2.43
C ASP A 28 10.33 -1.78 0.92
N ILE A 29 10.48 -0.52 0.52
CA ILE A 29 10.53 -0.15 -0.90
C ILE A 29 11.88 -0.59 -1.49
N THR A 30 11.90 -1.78 -2.07
CA THR A 30 13.07 -2.32 -2.75
C THR A 30 13.29 -1.65 -4.11
N LYS A 31 14.47 -1.86 -4.71
CA LYS A 31 14.74 -1.42 -6.10
C LYS A 31 13.74 -2.02 -7.11
N THR A 32 13.28 -3.24 -6.88
CA THR A 32 12.30 -3.91 -7.74
C THR A 32 10.95 -3.20 -7.65
N ILE A 33 10.48 -2.92 -6.43
CA ILE A 33 9.23 -2.18 -6.20
C ILE A 33 9.34 -0.78 -6.81
N ALA A 34 10.45 -0.07 -6.59
CA ALA A 34 10.65 1.27 -7.15
C ALA A 34 10.61 1.29 -8.68
N LYS A 35 11.17 0.28 -9.35
CA LYS A 35 11.07 0.14 -10.82
C LYS A 35 9.62 -0.08 -11.27
N GLU A 36 8.89 -0.94 -10.58
CA GLU A 36 7.48 -1.20 -10.89
C GLU A 36 6.61 0.06 -10.69
N VAL A 37 6.86 0.85 -9.64
CA VAL A 37 6.22 2.16 -9.42
C VAL A 37 6.44 3.08 -10.61
N ILE A 38 7.67 3.16 -11.13
CA ILE A 38 8.00 4.00 -12.28
C ILE A 38 7.19 3.57 -13.51
N GLU A 39 7.14 2.27 -13.79
CA GLU A 39 6.39 1.75 -14.94
C GLU A 39 4.88 1.97 -14.81
N LEU A 40 4.31 1.76 -13.61
CA LEU A 40 2.90 2.06 -13.33
C LEU A 40 2.57 3.54 -13.57
N LYS A 41 3.42 4.45 -13.07
CA LYS A 41 3.21 5.90 -13.22
C LYS A 41 3.39 6.40 -14.65
N LYS A 42 4.23 5.75 -15.47
CA LYS A 42 4.32 6.05 -16.91
C LYS A 42 3.04 5.67 -17.66
N LYS A 43 2.44 4.54 -17.30
CA LYS A 43 1.23 4.00 -17.95
C LYS A 43 -0.05 4.66 -17.46
N ARG A 44 -0.08 5.16 -16.21
CA ARG A 44 -1.32 5.60 -15.55
C ARG A 44 -1.10 6.85 -14.68
N LYS A 45 -2.13 7.70 -14.62
CA LYS A 45 -2.17 8.82 -13.67
C LYS A 45 -2.58 8.32 -12.28
N ILE A 46 -1.63 7.73 -11.56
CA ILE A 46 -1.78 7.28 -10.18
C ILE A 46 -0.87 8.08 -9.24
N LYS A 47 -1.35 8.41 -8.04
CA LYS A 47 -0.56 9.14 -7.04
C LYS A 47 0.60 8.26 -6.55
N LEU A 48 1.69 8.88 -6.10
CA LEU A 48 2.87 8.13 -5.67
C LEU A 48 2.58 7.12 -4.54
N PRO A 49 1.82 7.45 -3.47
CA PRO A 49 1.50 6.49 -2.42
C PRO A 49 0.75 5.27 -2.96
N ASP A 50 -0.33 5.47 -3.72
CA ASP A 50 -1.11 4.39 -4.32
C ASP A 50 -0.27 3.53 -5.27
N ALA A 51 0.62 4.16 -6.05
CA ALA A 51 1.51 3.45 -6.95
C ALA A 51 2.48 2.53 -6.19
N ILE A 52 2.99 2.96 -5.03
CA ILE A 52 3.86 2.14 -4.16
C ILE A 52 3.07 0.95 -3.63
N ILE A 53 1.83 1.15 -3.17
CA ILE A 53 0.98 0.07 -2.65
C ILE A 53 0.70 -0.97 -3.75
N VAL A 54 0.28 -0.52 -4.94
CA VAL A 54 -0.01 -1.39 -6.09
C VAL A 54 1.24 -2.14 -6.55
N ALA A 55 2.36 -1.44 -6.74
CA ALA A 55 3.63 -2.05 -7.14
C ALA A 55 4.08 -3.13 -6.15
N THR A 56 3.93 -2.86 -4.85
CA THR A 56 4.27 -3.83 -3.79
C THR A 56 3.40 -5.07 -3.90
N ALA A 57 2.08 -4.91 -4.10
CA ALA A 57 1.18 -6.05 -4.27
C ALA A 57 1.51 -6.88 -5.52
N ILE A 58 1.84 -6.24 -6.64
CA ILE A 58 2.25 -6.93 -7.89
C ILE A 58 3.55 -7.71 -7.67
N VAL A 59 4.59 -7.06 -7.12
CA VAL A 59 5.92 -7.68 -6.93
C VAL A 59 5.86 -8.85 -5.94
N GLU A 60 5.06 -8.73 -4.87
CA GLU A 60 4.89 -9.79 -3.88
C GLU A 60 3.84 -10.84 -4.30
N ASN A 61 3.21 -10.69 -5.48
CA ASN A 61 2.07 -11.50 -5.93
C ASN A 61 0.96 -11.61 -4.85
N ALA A 62 0.72 -10.51 -4.14
CA ALA A 62 -0.22 -10.42 -3.05
C ALA A 62 -1.61 -9.98 -3.54
N VAL A 63 -2.64 -10.29 -2.76
CA VAL A 63 -3.99 -9.76 -2.97
C VAL A 63 -4.08 -8.38 -2.34
N LEU A 64 -4.39 -7.37 -3.14
CA LEU A 64 -4.68 -6.02 -2.65
C LEU A 64 -6.13 -5.93 -2.21
N TYR A 65 -6.35 -5.78 -0.91
CA TYR A 65 -7.64 -5.39 -0.36
C TYR A 65 -7.76 -3.87 -0.39
N THR A 66 -8.76 -3.35 -1.10
CA THR A 66 -8.97 -1.90 -1.22
C THR A 66 -10.44 -1.58 -1.47
N ASN A 67 -10.85 -0.37 -1.08
CA ASN A 67 -12.15 0.19 -1.43
C ASN A 67 -12.07 1.16 -2.62
N ASP A 68 -10.86 1.38 -3.18
CA ASP A 68 -10.68 2.24 -4.35
C ASP A 68 -10.94 1.47 -5.65
N LYS A 69 -12.11 1.73 -6.24
CA LYS A 69 -12.56 1.10 -7.49
C LYS A 69 -11.69 1.46 -8.70
N GLN A 70 -10.94 2.55 -8.65
CA GLN A 70 -10.10 2.98 -9.78
C GLN A 70 -8.93 2.01 -10.03
N LEU A 71 -8.49 1.30 -8.98
CA LEU A 71 -7.38 0.34 -9.04
C LEU A 71 -7.75 -0.99 -9.72
N HIS A 72 -9.04 -1.27 -9.93
CA HIS A 72 -9.50 -2.52 -10.54
C HIS A 72 -9.04 -2.69 -12.00
N SER A 73 -8.76 -1.59 -12.69
CA SER A 73 -8.36 -1.64 -14.10
C SER A 73 -6.87 -1.98 -14.30
N ILE A 74 -6.11 -2.18 -13.22
CA ILE A 74 -4.66 -2.43 -13.28
C ILE A 74 -4.38 -3.89 -13.62
N GLU A 75 -3.65 -4.10 -14.72
CA GLU A 75 -3.24 -5.42 -15.18
C GLU A 75 -2.32 -6.10 -14.17
N ASN A 76 -2.43 -7.44 -14.05
CA ASN A 76 -1.61 -8.28 -13.16
C ASN A 76 -1.75 -7.99 -11.66
N LEU A 77 -2.81 -7.28 -11.25
CA LEU A 77 -3.11 -7.02 -9.84
C LEU A 77 -4.25 -7.91 -9.36
N ASN A 78 -3.98 -8.76 -8.38
CA ASN A 78 -5.02 -9.49 -7.67
C ASN A 78 -5.72 -8.54 -6.69
N ILE A 79 -7.00 -8.23 -6.91
CA ILE A 79 -7.76 -7.27 -6.09
C ILE A 79 -8.98 -7.93 -5.43
N ARG A 80 -9.25 -7.56 -4.18
CA ARG A 80 -10.46 -7.94 -3.44
C ARG A 80 -11.04 -6.73 -2.72
N TYR A 81 -12.35 -6.74 -2.53
CA TYR A 81 -13.05 -5.79 -1.67
C TYR A 81 -13.24 -6.40 -0.29
N PHE A 82 -13.36 -5.54 0.73
CA PHE A 82 -13.92 -5.96 2.00
C PHE A 82 -15.43 -6.15 1.80
N GLU A 83 -15.89 -7.40 1.93
CA GLU A 83 -17.30 -7.72 2.12
C GLU A 83 -17.59 -7.54 3.61
N CYS A 84 -18.14 -6.37 3.97
CA CYS A 84 -18.71 -6.12 5.29
C CYS A 84 -20.23 -6.21 5.20
#